data_AF-A0A6L3Y8I6-F1
#
_entry.id   AF-A0A6L3Y8I6-F1
#
_cell.length_a   1.000
_cell.length_b   1.000
_cell.length_c   1.000
_cell.angle_alpha   90.00
_cell.angle_beta   90.00
_cell.angle_gamma   90.00
#
_symmetry.space_group_name_H-M   'P 1'
#
loop_
_entity.id
_entity.type
_entity.pdbx_description
1 polymer ?
#
loop_
_entity_poly.entity_id
_entity_poly.type
_entity_poly.pdbx_seq_one_letter_code
_entity_poly.pdbx_strand_id
1 'polypeptide(L)' 'MSNGIFAPDELSTMKDVYEEITSQPWFSRDPEARRAFARYLLDAYPGGTYRPGLDRPLLESIAREHYGRRDP' A
#
# COMPACT_ATOMS: atom_id res chain seq x y z
N MET A 1 3.13 -21.69 -9.86
CA MET A 1 4.39 -20.94 -9.71
C MET A 1 4.17 -19.60 -10.37
N SER A 2 3.81 -18.57 -9.59
CA SER A 2 3.51 -17.24 -10.12
C SER A 2 4.85 -16.54 -10.37
N ASN A 3 5.15 -16.27 -11.65
CA ASN A 3 6.37 -15.58 -12.05
C ASN A 3 6.32 -14.15 -11.50
N GLY A 4 6.97 -13.92 -10.36
CA GLY A 4 7.02 -12.65 -9.63
C GLY A 4 7.92 -11.62 -10.31
N ILE A 5 7.67 -11.33 -11.58
CA ILE A 5 8.30 -10.23 -12.30
C ILE A 5 7.21 -9.18 -12.47
N PHE A 6 7.15 -8.24 -11.52
CA PHE A 6 6.33 -7.04 -11.70
C PHE A 6 6.88 -6.25 -12.89
N ALA A 7 6.02 -5.84 -13.82
CA ALA A 7 6.41 -4.89 -14.84
C ALA A 7 6.81 -3.57 -14.18
N PRO A 8 7.73 -2.79 -14.79
CA PRO A 8 8.16 -1.51 -14.23
C PRO A 8 6.99 -0.53 -14.02
N ASP A 9 5.95 -0.62 -14.85
CA ASP A 9 4.73 0.20 -14.74
C ASP A 9 3.88 -0.18 -13.51
N GLU A 10 3.80 -1.47 -13.21
CA GLU A 10 3.10 -2.01 -12.05
C GLU A 10 3.82 -1.63 -10.74
N LEU A 11 5.15 -1.72 -10.73
CA LEU A 11 5.96 -1.25 -9.60
C LEU A 11 5.83 0.26 -9.39
N SER A 12 5.77 1.04 -10.49
CA SER A 12 5.59 2.48 -10.40
C SER A 12 4.23 2.83 -9.79
N THR A 13 3.17 2.14 -10.21
CA THR A 13 1.81 2.35 -9.68
C THR A 13 1.71 1.97 -8.20
N MET A 14 2.30 0.84 -7.79
CA MET A 14 2.32 0.41 -6.39
C MET A 14 3.14 1.35 -5.50
N LYS A 15 4.23 1.90 -6.03
CA LYS A 15 5.04 2.89 -5.33
C LYS A 15 4.27 4.19 -5.14
N ASP A 16 3.56 4.66 -6.16
CA ASP A 16 2.78 5.89 -6.12
C ASP A 16 1.69 5.83 -5.03
N VAL A 17 0.89 4.76 -4.99
CA VAL A 17 -0.12 4.58 -3.93
C VAL A 17 0.50 4.46 -2.54
N TYR A 18 1.64 3.77 -2.44
CA TYR A 18 2.37 3.66 -1.18
C TYR A 18 2.81 5.05 -0.68
N GLU A 19 3.40 5.87 -1.56
CA GLU A 19 3.83 7.23 -1.21
C GLU A 19 2.63 8.13 -0.89
N GLU A 20 1.53 8.05 -1.65
CA GLU A 20 0.31 8.82 -1.39
C GLU A 20 -0.28 8.52 0.00
N ILE A 21 -0.43 7.24 0.34
CA ILE A 21 -1.05 6.80 1.60
C ILE A 21 -0.12 7.08 2.79
N THR A 22 1.17 6.77 2.68
CA THR A 22 2.12 6.98 3.78
C THR A 22 2.46 8.45 4.03
N SER A 23 2.18 9.33 3.06
CA SER A 23 2.27 10.78 3.21
C SER A 23 1.06 11.40 3.90
N GLN A 24 -0.03 10.64 4.08
CA GLN A 24 -1.22 11.16 4.73
C GLN A 24 -0.98 11.50 6.20
N PRO A 25 -1.58 12.58 6.73
CA PRO A 25 -1.36 13.02 8.11
C PRO A 25 -1.86 12.01 9.15
N TRP A 26 -2.84 11.18 8.78
CA TRP A 26 -3.40 10.13 9.63
C TRP A 26 -2.53 8.86 9.63
N PHE A 27 -1.60 8.70 8.69
CA PHE A 27 -0.74 7.52 8.63
C PHE A 27 0.30 7.56 9.75
N SER A 28 0.61 6.39 10.32
CA SER A 28 1.60 6.27 11.39
C SER A 28 2.97 6.79 10.95
N ARG A 29 3.65 7.51 11.85
CA ARG A 29 5.05 7.94 11.62
C ARG A 29 6.05 6.82 11.87
N ASP A 30 5.57 5.67 12.35
CA ASP A 30 6.39 4.53 12.68
C ASP A 30 6.95 3.87 11.40
N PRO A 31 8.27 3.67 11.30
CA PRO A 31 8.88 3.06 10.12
C PRO A 31 8.49 1.59 9.93
N GLU A 32 8.12 0.87 11.00
CA GLU A 32 7.63 -0.51 10.90
C GLU A 32 6.22 -0.55 10.31
N ALA A 33 5.35 0.42 10.62
CA ALA A 33 4.03 0.53 9.99
C ALA A 33 4.13 0.74 8.47
N ARG A 34 5.10 1.55 8.03
CA ARG A 34 5.42 1.74 6.60
C ARG A 34 5.89 0.44 5.94
N ARG A 35 6.81 -0.29 6.57
CA ARG A 35 7.29 -1.59 6.08
C ARG A 35 6.18 -2.63 6.02
N ALA A 36 5.35 -2.71 7.06
CA ALA A 36 4.21 -3.62 7.13
C ALA A 36 3.20 -3.34 6.00
N PHE A 37 2.90 -2.06 5.76
CA PHE A 37 2.01 -1.65 4.67
C PHE A 37 2.57 -1.96 3.28
N ALA A 38 3.86 -1.69 3.05
CA ALA A 38 4.51 -2.05 1.79
C ALA A 38 4.46 -3.58 1.53
N ARG A 39 4.65 -4.38 2.58
CA ARG A 39 4.54 -5.84 2.48
C ARG A 39 3.11 -6.28 2.21
N TYR A 40 2.13 -5.67 2.87
CA TYR A 40 0.71 -5.92 2.61
C TYR A 40 0.34 -5.63 1.16
N LEU A 41 0.80 -4.50 0.61
CA LEU A 41 0.59 -4.15 -0.81
C LEU A 41 1.12 -5.23 -1.77
N LEU A 42 2.34 -5.73 -1.53
CA LEU A 42 2.94 -6.77 -2.36
C LEU A 42 2.23 -8.12 -2.26
N ASP A 43 1.69 -8.44 -1.08
CA ASP A 43 0.97 -9.69 -0.81
C ASP A 43 -0.47 -9.65 -1.34
N ALA A 44 -1.16 -8.51 -1.19
CA ALA A 44 -2.53 -8.30 -1.64
C ALA A 44 -2.65 -8.19 -3.17
N TYR A 45 -1.62 -7.68 -3.84
CA TYR A 45 -1.59 -7.48 -5.29
C TYR A 45 -0.41 -8.22 -5.94
N PRO A 46 -0.42 -9.57 -5.92
CA PRO A 46 0.63 -10.35 -6.54
C PRO A 46 0.60 -10.15 -8.06
N GLY A 47 1.71 -9.70 -8.64
CA GLY A 47 1.82 -9.48 -10.09
C GLY A 47 1.04 -8.26 -10.59
N GLY A 48 1.01 -7.17 -9.80
CA GLY A 48 0.61 -5.85 -10.29
C GLY A 48 -0.88 -5.69 -10.62
N THR A 49 -1.73 -6.55 -10.06
CA THR A 49 -3.19 -6.50 -10.25
C THR A 49 -3.88 -5.29 -9.64
N TYR A 50 -3.12 -4.39 -8.99
CA TYR A 50 -3.62 -3.18 -8.36
C TYR A 50 -4.21 -2.21 -9.38
N ARG A 51 -5.48 -1.82 -9.18
CA ARG A 51 -6.18 -0.86 -10.02
C ARG A 51 -6.50 0.39 -9.20
N PRO A 52 -5.75 1.50 -9.37
CA PRO A 52 -5.89 2.68 -8.51
C PRO A 52 -7.32 3.25 -8.45
N GLY A 53 -8.07 3.19 -9.55
CA GLY A 53 -9.45 3.69 -9.57
C GLY A 53 -10.45 2.86 -8.77
N LEU A 54 -10.17 1.58 -8.52
CA LEU A 54 -11.09 0.65 -7.85
C LEU A 54 -10.61 0.28 -6.44
N ASP A 55 -9.31 0.04 -6.31
CA ASP A 55 -8.71 -0.52 -5.10
C ASP A 55 -8.31 0.55 -4.07
N ARG A 56 -8.01 1.78 -4.50
CA ARG A 56 -7.56 2.87 -3.61
C ARG A 56 -8.48 3.14 -2.41
N PRO A 57 -9.82 3.28 -2.54
CA PRO A 57 -10.67 3.55 -1.37
C PRO A 57 -10.69 2.40 -0.36
N LEU A 58 -10.62 1.15 -0.83
CA LEU A 58 -10.53 -0.03 0.04
C LEU A 58 -9.16 -0.05 0.74
N LEU A 59 -8.09 0.18 -0.02
CA LEU A 59 -6.73 0.21 0.48
C LEU A 59 -6.52 1.30 1.53
N GLU A 60 -7.06 2.50 1.30
CA GLU A 60 -7.04 3.60 2.27
C GLU A 60 -7.76 3.23 3.57
N SER A 61 -8.93 2.58 3.47
CA SER A 61 -9.69 2.16 4.64
C SER A 61 -8.92 1.13 5.48
N ILE A 62 -8.34 0.11 4.84
CA ILE A 62 -7.48 -0.88 5.49
C ILE A 62 -6.26 -0.21 6.11
N ALA A 63 -5.64 0.72 5.37
CA ALA A 63 -4.46 1.42 5.85
C ALA A 63 -4.76 2.28 7.07
N ARG A 64 -5.91 2.95 7.12
CA ARG A 64 -6.36 3.70 8.30
C ARG A 64 -6.61 2.79 9.50
N GLU A 65 -7.28 1.66 9.29
CA GLU A 65 -7.64 0.75 10.38
C GLU A 65 -6.40 0.09 11.01
N HIS A 66 -5.44 -0.34 10.19
CA HIS A 66 -4.29 -1.13 10.64
C HIS A 66 -3.00 -0.32 10.84
N TYR A 67 -2.80 0.73 10.05
CA TYR A 67 -1.55 1.52 10.01
C TYR A 67 -1.79 3.02 10.28
N GLY A 68 -3.03 3.42 10.55
CA GLY A 68 -3.36 4.77 11.00
C GLY A 68 -2.83 5.02 12.41
N ARG A 69 -2.61 6.30 12.73
CA ARG A 69 -2.33 6.70 14.10
C ARG A 69 -3.55 6.35 14.94
N ARG A 70 -3.36 5.43 15.88
CA ARG A 70 -4.20 5.39 17.08
C ARG A 70 -3.79 6.61 17.89
N ASP A 71 -4.51 7.71 17.69
CA ASP A 71 -4.41 8.84 18.61
C ASP A 71 -4.70 8.29 20.03
N PRO A 72 -3.90 8.64 21.03
CA PRO A 72 -4.11 8.23 22.43
C PRO A 72 -5.38 8.82 23.04
#